data_AF-A0A812K072-F1
#
_entry.id   AF-A0A812K072-F1
#
_cell.length_a   1.000
_cell.length_b   1.000
_cell.length_c   1.000
_cell.angle_alpha   90.00
_cell.angle_beta   90.00
_cell.angle_gamma   90.00
#
_symmetry.space_group_name_H-M   'P 1'
#
loop_
_entity.id
_entity.type
_entity.pdbx_description
1 polymer ?
#
loop_
_entity_poly.entity_id
_entity_poly.type
_entity_poly.pdbx_seq_one_letter_code
_entity_poly.pdbx_strand_id
1 'polypeptide(L)'
;MSDAALGIVVDSEDPRYCWVPTDIQRCSDLVDGSQWISALEQQLKAEPKPTRQLRMTVSEGDNPQFWASTACTLRARNEALRKMQPPAKKVTLLTQHEVLFWFNVGSGVQKRDRVFVTDSKCPHQGLCLLAGELKDVEDLAQLGSHGCSAQMVPTVPMVRCPRHNKTFDLRTGESLGNGERLRVYPCKFDQGRYYVKVPVTETNGMLQVAIESCTVPDEDVDMTEEPDTKRPRFCLLPTPVANAMRTNRMLGQNATLG
;
A
#
# COMPACT_ATOMS: atom_id res chain seq x y z
N MET A 1 1.62 30.34 -19.16
CA MET A 1 2.12 29.53 -18.02
C MET A 1 1.87 28.09 -18.41
N SER A 2 2.94 27.38 -18.76
CA SER A 2 2.93 26.09 -19.45
C SER A 2 2.49 24.95 -18.52
N ASP A 3 1.66 24.05 -19.05
CA ASP A 3 1.08 22.85 -18.40
C ASP A 3 2.09 21.76 -17.98
N ALA A 4 3.37 22.13 -17.82
CA ALA A 4 4.39 21.31 -17.15
C ALA A 4 4.15 21.16 -15.62
N ALA A 5 3.05 21.72 -15.09
CA ALA A 5 2.87 22.00 -13.67
C ALA A 5 2.63 20.76 -12.77
N LEU A 6 2.24 19.61 -13.33
CA LEU A 6 1.88 18.43 -12.52
C LEU A 6 2.95 17.33 -12.51
N GLY A 7 3.99 17.44 -13.35
CA GLY A 7 5.11 16.48 -13.38
C GLY A 7 4.71 15.03 -13.74
N ILE A 8 3.51 14.81 -14.28
CA ILE A 8 3.06 13.51 -14.79
C ILE A 8 3.73 13.28 -16.14
N VAL A 9 4.37 12.13 -16.32
CA VAL A 9 5.09 11.78 -17.54
C VAL A 9 4.45 10.53 -18.13
N VAL A 10 3.93 10.60 -19.35
CA VAL A 10 3.43 9.41 -20.07
C VAL A 10 4.60 8.43 -20.27
N ASP A 11 4.35 7.14 -20.07
CA ASP A 11 5.38 6.15 -20.27
C ASP A 11 5.70 6.02 -21.78
N SER A 12 6.97 6.16 -22.15
CA SER A 12 7.42 6.06 -23.53
C SER A 12 7.26 4.65 -24.12
N GLU A 13 7.26 3.61 -23.29
CA GLU A 13 7.15 2.22 -23.74
C GLU A 13 5.69 1.77 -23.88
N ASP A 14 4.79 2.26 -23.02
CA ASP A 14 3.37 1.92 -23.06
C ASP A 14 2.50 3.15 -22.73
N PRO A 15 1.90 3.81 -23.74
CA PRO A 15 1.15 5.06 -23.55
C PRO A 15 -0.13 4.87 -22.73
N ARG A 16 -0.54 3.63 -22.44
CA ARG A 16 -1.64 3.34 -21.51
C ARG A 16 -1.25 3.57 -20.06
N TYR A 17 0.01 3.86 -19.77
CA TYR A 17 0.52 4.14 -18.44
C TYR A 17 1.19 5.51 -18.36
N CYS A 18 1.19 6.08 -17.16
CA CYS A 18 1.92 7.28 -16.84
C CYS A 18 2.66 7.13 -15.50
N TRP A 19 3.77 7.84 -15.38
CA TRP A 19 4.56 7.99 -14.18
C TRP A 19 4.07 9.20 -13.40
N VAL A 20 3.55 8.94 -12.20
CA VAL A 20 2.99 9.97 -11.33
C VAL A 20 3.99 10.26 -10.21
N PRO A 21 4.43 11.53 -10.05
CA PRO A 21 5.37 11.89 -9.00
C PRO A 21 4.69 11.80 -7.63
N THR A 22 5.46 11.41 -6.63
CA THR A 22 5.06 11.43 -5.22
C THR A 22 5.76 12.55 -4.46
N ASP A 23 5.29 12.80 -3.23
CA ASP A 23 5.90 13.72 -2.28
C ASP A 23 7.15 13.13 -1.57
N ILE A 24 7.45 11.84 -1.78
CA ILE A 24 8.59 11.15 -1.18
C ILE A 24 9.86 11.52 -1.95
N GLN A 25 10.77 12.24 -1.28
CA GLN A 25 12.02 12.72 -1.87
C GLN A 25 13.22 11.86 -1.46
N ARG A 26 13.15 11.18 -0.31
CA ARG A 26 14.27 10.42 0.24
C ARG A 26 13.78 9.10 0.82
N CYS A 27 14.67 8.10 0.85
CA CYS A 27 14.37 6.83 1.51
C CYS A 27 14.14 6.99 3.03
N SER A 28 14.66 8.05 3.65
CA SER A 28 14.42 8.38 5.06
C SER A 28 12.97 8.80 5.35
N ASP A 29 12.21 9.17 4.32
CA ASP A 29 10.80 9.54 4.46
C ASP A 29 9.89 8.29 4.52
N LEU A 30 10.48 7.11 4.24
CA LEU A 30 9.84 5.81 4.27
C LEU A 30 10.15 5.08 5.59
N VAL A 31 9.22 4.21 6.00
CA VAL A 31 9.39 3.34 7.16
C VAL A 31 10.33 2.18 6.79
N ASP A 32 11.43 1.99 7.53
CA ASP A 32 12.32 0.84 7.34
C ASP A 32 11.63 -0.44 7.84
N GLY A 33 11.12 -1.23 6.89
CA GLY A 33 10.35 -2.44 7.17
C GLY A 33 11.15 -3.50 7.91
N SER A 34 12.45 -3.66 7.66
CA SER A 34 13.30 -4.60 8.40
C SER A 34 13.44 -4.24 9.88
N GLN A 35 13.57 -2.94 10.19
CA GLN A 35 13.60 -2.46 11.56
C GLN A 35 12.23 -2.62 12.21
N TRP A 36 11.16 -2.35 11.47
CA TRP A 36 9.79 -2.54 11.94
C TRP A 36 9.51 -4.01 12.30
N ILE A 37 9.89 -4.96 11.43
CA ILE A 37 9.74 -6.41 11.68
C ILE A 37 10.53 -6.80 12.94
N SER A 38 11.78 -6.36 13.05
CA SER A 38 12.63 -6.64 14.21
C SER A 38 12.03 -6.10 15.51
N ALA A 39 11.46 -4.89 15.49
CA ALA A 39 10.79 -4.28 16.63
C ALA A 39 9.53 -5.07 17.04
N LEU A 40 8.72 -5.51 16.06
CA LEU A 40 7.55 -6.34 16.33
C LEU A 40 7.96 -7.67 17.00
N GLU A 41 8.99 -8.32 16.48
CA GLU A 41 9.49 -9.57 17.06
C GLU A 41 10.01 -9.38 18.49
N GLN A 42 10.72 -8.28 18.76
CA GLN A 42 11.19 -7.94 20.10
C GLN A 42 10.01 -7.73 21.06
N GLN A 43 8.97 -7.00 20.64
CA GLN A 43 7.75 -6.82 21.44
C GLN A 43 7.08 -8.16 21.73
N LEU A 44 6.93 -9.03 20.73
CA LEU A 44 6.36 -10.38 20.90
C LEU A 44 7.20 -11.28 21.82
N LYS A 45 8.53 -11.11 21.84
CA LYS A 45 9.44 -11.83 22.74
C LYS A 45 9.37 -11.30 24.18
N ALA A 46 9.12 -10.00 24.36
CA ALA A 46 9.03 -9.34 25.66
C ALA A 46 7.69 -9.58 26.38
N GLU A 47 6.61 -9.83 25.62
CA GLU A 47 5.32 -10.21 26.20
C GLU A 47 5.48 -11.48 27.08
N PRO A 48 4.98 -11.45 28.33
CA PRO A 48 5.13 -12.58 29.24
C PRO A 48 4.51 -13.81 28.61
N LYS A 49 5.32 -14.85 28.41
CA LYS A 49 4.83 -16.12 27.88
C LYS A 49 3.71 -16.60 28.81
N PRO A 50 2.49 -16.85 28.30
CA PRO A 50 1.41 -17.32 29.13
C PRO A 50 1.89 -18.59 29.85
N THR A 51 1.86 -18.56 31.18
CA THR A 51 2.20 -19.73 31.98
C THR A 51 1.31 -20.85 31.51
N ARG A 52 1.91 -21.93 30.98
CA ARG A 52 1.15 -23.09 30.51
C ARG A 52 0.41 -23.68 31.71
N GLN A 53 -0.85 -23.31 31.88
CA GLN A 53 -1.72 -24.02 32.81
C GLN A 53 -2.07 -25.33 32.15
N LEU A 54 -1.40 -26.40 32.60
CA LEU A 54 -1.71 -27.75 32.21
C LEU A 54 -3.05 -28.10 32.86
N ARG A 55 -4.16 -27.84 32.15
CA ARG A 55 -5.45 -28.37 32.56
C ARG A 55 -5.46 -29.85 32.22
N MET A 56 -5.20 -30.70 33.20
CA MET A 56 -5.55 -32.11 33.12
C MET A 56 -7.09 -32.20 33.06
N THR A 57 -7.64 -32.35 31.87
CA THR A 57 -8.98 -32.93 31.73
C THR A 57 -8.82 -34.42 32.02
N VAL A 58 -9.29 -34.84 33.20
CA VAL A 58 -9.40 -36.25 33.58
C VAL A 58 -10.60 -36.82 32.83
N SER A 59 -10.42 -37.04 31.53
CA SER A 59 -11.33 -37.83 30.71
C SER A 59 -10.56 -39.07 30.28
N GLU A 60 -11.00 -40.23 30.77
CA GLU A 60 -10.45 -41.55 30.45
C GLU A 60 -10.38 -41.73 28.94
N GLY A 61 -9.17 -41.78 28.38
CA GLY A 61 -8.91 -42.31 27.03
C GLY A 61 -8.52 -41.32 25.94
N ASP A 62 -8.59 -40.01 26.15
CA ASP A 62 -8.23 -39.05 25.09
C ASP A 62 -6.77 -38.60 25.17
N ASN A 63 -6.05 -38.75 24.05
CA ASN A 63 -4.69 -38.25 23.86
C ASN A 63 -4.59 -36.79 24.32
N PRO A 64 -3.52 -36.38 25.03
CA PRO A 64 -3.37 -35.02 25.50
C PRO A 64 -3.41 -34.05 24.31
N GLN A 65 -4.52 -33.35 24.14
CA GLN A 65 -4.59 -32.26 23.18
C GLN A 65 -3.81 -31.09 23.76
N PHE A 66 -2.62 -30.84 23.20
CA PHE A 66 -1.90 -29.61 23.45
C PHE A 66 -2.63 -28.48 22.72
N TRP A 67 -3.49 -27.75 23.43
CA TRP A 67 -4.01 -26.47 22.98
C TRP A 67 -2.88 -25.44 23.08
N ALA A 68 -1.85 -25.61 22.26
CA ALA A 68 -0.73 -24.70 22.18
C ALA A 68 -1.22 -23.39 21.56
N SER A 69 -1.77 -22.49 22.39
CA SER A 69 -1.52 -21.04 22.44
C SER A 69 -1.57 -20.20 21.14
N THR A 70 -1.95 -20.73 19.97
CA THR A 70 -1.98 -19.99 18.69
C THR A 70 -3.00 -18.85 18.72
N ALA A 71 -4.12 -19.04 19.42
CA ALA A 71 -5.09 -17.96 19.66
C ALA A 71 -4.51 -16.87 20.60
N CYS A 72 -3.74 -17.26 21.61
CA CYS A 72 -3.10 -16.32 22.54
C CYS A 72 -2.00 -15.51 21.84
N THR A 73 -1.23 -16.14 20.93
CA THR A 73 -0.22 -15.43 20.13
C THR A 73 -0.84 -14.48 19.12
N LEU A 74 -1.99 -14.80 18.51
CA LEU A 74 -2.70 -13.88 17.61
C LEU A 74 -3.21 -12.64 18.35
N ARG A 75 -3.79 -12.81 19.55
CA ARG A 75 -4.26 -11.67 20.35
C ARG A 75 -3.11 -10.77 20.78
N ALA A 76 -2.05 -11.33 21.35
CA ALA A 76 -0.86 -10.59 21.74
C ALA A 76 -0.24 -9.85 20.55
N ARG A 77 -0.21 -10.51 19.37
CA ARG A 77 0.28 -9.92 18.13
C ARG A 77 -0.57 -8.76 17.63
N ASN A 78 -1.89 -8.91 17.60
CA ASN A 78 -2.78 -7.82 17.22
C ASN A 78 -2.69 -6.64 18.20
N GLU A 79 -2.48 -6.92 19.48
CA GLU A 79 -2.28 -5.89 20.50
C GLU A 79 -0.94 -5.15 20.33
N ALA A 80 0.15 -5.88 20.03
CA ALA A 80 1.44 -5.28 19.67
C ALA A 80 1.31 -4.40 18.41
N LEU A 81 0.66 -4.89 17.36
CA LEU A 81 0.43 -4.15 16.12
C LEU A 81 -0.33 -2.83 16.34
N ARG A 82 -1.28 -2.78 17.29
CA ARG A 82 -2.00 -1.55 17.64
C ARG A 82 -1.12 -0.50 18.32
N LYS A 83 -0.06 -0.93 19.01
CA LYS A 83 0.88 -0.05 19.74
C LYS A 83 2.02 0.44 18.85
N MET A 84 2.26 -0.23 17.73
CA MET A 84 3.32 0.11 16.79
C MET A 84 2.88 1.15 15.77
N GLN A 85 3.85 1.89 15.21
CA GLN A 85 3.59 2.71 14.03
C GLN A 85 3.26 1.81 12.83
N PRO A 86 2.55 2.30 11.80
CA PRO A 86 2.31 1.53 10.59
C PRO A 86 3.63 1.10 9.89
N PRO A 87 3.69 -0.11 9.31
CA PRO A 87 4.87 -0.62 8.61
C PRO A 87 5.16 0.03 7.25
N ALA A 88 4.28 0.91 6.77
CA ALA A 88 4.34 1.50 5.44
C ALA A 88 3.99 2.98 5.46
N LYS A 89 4.39 3.68 4.40
CA LYS A 89 3.95 5.06 4.13
C LYS A 89 2.77 5.04 3.16
N LYS A 90 1.62 5.59 3.58
CA LYS A 90 0.47 5.82 2.69
C LYS A 90 0.67 7.11 1.91
N VAL A 91 0.47 7.05 0.60
CA VAL A 91 0.56 8.19 -0.33
C VAL A 91 -0.71 8.20 -1.17
N THR A 92 -1.28 9.40 -1.34
CA THR A 92 -2.37 9.63 -2.29
C THR A 92 -1.77 10.25 -3.53
N LEU A 93 -1.83 9.54 -4.66
CA LEU A 93 -1.33 10.05 -5.93
C LEU A 93 -2.25 11.15 -6.46
N LEU A 94 -1.73 11.99 -7.37
CA LEU A 94 -2.55 13.01 -8.06
C LEU A 94 -3.76 12.41 -8.79
N THR A 95 -3.65 11.15 -9.15
CA THR A 95 -4.67 10.33 -9.80
C THR A 95 -5.73 9.80 -8.81
N GLN A 96 -5.70 10.26 -7.55
CA GLN A 96 -6.56 9.82 -6.43
C GLN A 96 -6.37 8.36 -6.00
N HIS A 97 -5.34 7.68 -6.51
CA HIS A 97 -4.99 6.33 -6.08
C HIS A 97 -4.29 6.40 -4.72
N GLU A 98 -4.79 5.63 -3.77
CA GLU A 98 -4.16 5.46 -2.46
C GLU A 98 -3.23 4.25 -2.49
N VAL A 99 -1.92 4.50 -2.43
CA VAL A 99 -0.88 3.46 -2.49
C VAL A 99 -0.11 3.37 -1.17
N LEU A 100 0.54 2.23 -0.95
CA LEU A 100 1.44 1.98 0.18
C LEU A 100 2.85 1.73 -0.31
N PHE A 101 3.81 2.48 0.24
CA PHE A 101 5.23 2.25 0.05
C PHE A 101 5.78 1.38 1.17
N TRP A 102 6.33 0.23 0.78
CA TRP A 102 7.03 -0.73 1.64
C TRP A 102 8.52 -0.63 1.36
N PHE A 103 9.32 -0.25 2.35
CA PHE A 103 10.75 -0.01 2.16
C PHE A 103 11.61 -0.98 2.96
N ASN A 104 12.69 -1.45 2.36
CA ASN A 104 13.69 -2.30 2.99
C ASN A 104 13.07 -3.57 3.61
N VAL A 105 12.32 -4.32 2.79
CA VAL A 105 11.64 -5.59 3.12
C VAL A 105 12.22 -6.71 2.25
N GLY A 106 12.37 -7.93 2.76
CA GLY A 106 12.90 -9.10 2.04
C GLY A 106 14.43 -9.15 1.89
N SER A 107 14.97 -10.13 1.17
CA SER A 107 16.42 -10.22 0.94
C SER A 107 16.79 -9.43 -0.32
N GLY A 108 17.69 -8.47 -0.23
CA GLY A 108 18.18 -7.72 -1.39
C GLY A 108 19.56 -7.14 -1.15
N VAL A 109 20.32 -6.98 -2.24
CA VAL A 109 21.72 -6.50 -2.20
C VAL A 109 21.79 -5.02 -1.79
N GLN A 110 20.86 -4.20 -2.30
CA GLN A 110 20.81 -2.77 -2.00
C GLN A 110 19.47 -2.37 -1.39
N LYS A 111 19.51 -1.50 -0.37
CA LYS A 111 18.28 -0.99 0.27
C LYS A 111 17.38 -0.22 -0.71
N ARG A 112 17.97 0.49 -1.68
CA ARG A 112 17.26 1.32 -2.65
C ARG A 112 16.34 0.51 -3.57
N ASP A 113 16.73 -0.73 -3.88
CA ASP A 113 15.98 -1.63 -4.75
C ASP A 113 14.85 -2.35 -4.01
N ARG A 114 14.78 -2.19 -2.68
CA ARG A 114 13.78 -2.84 -1.81
C ARG A 114 12.62 -1.89 -1.51
N VAL A 115 12.10 -1.24 -2.56
CA VAL A 115 10.88 -0.43 -2.47
C VAL A 115 9.79 -1.12 -3.27
N PHE A 116 8.70 -1.46 -2.59
CA PHE A 116 7.52 -2.03 -3.20
C PHE A 116 6.37 -1.06 -3.04
N VAL A 117 5.56 -0.92 -4.09
CA VAL A 117 4.36 -0.08 -4.06
C VAL A 117 3.16 -0.94 -4.38
N THR A 118 2.19 -0.97 -3.46
CA THR A 118 0.95 -1.72 -3.64
C THR A 118 -0.26 -0.82 -3.47
N ASP A 119 -1.42 -1.32 -3.87
CA ASP A 119 -2.69 -0.73 -3.45
C ASP A 119 -2.78 -0.69 -1.92
N SER A 120 -3.42 0.34 -1.40
CA SER A 120 -3.66 0.49 0.03
C SER A 120 -4.78 -0.39 0.55
N LYS A 121 -5.62 -0.94 -0.34
CA LYS A 121 -6.78 -1.75 0.01
C LYS A 121 -6.58 -3.23 -0.32
N CYS A 122 -7.03 -4.08 0.59
CA CYS A 122 -7.06 -5.53 0.42
C CYS A 122 -8.10 -5.91 -0.65
N PRO A 123 -7.76 -6.75 -1.65
CA PRO A 123 -8.69 -7.12 -2.72
C PRO A 123 -9.92 -7.92 -2.22
N HIS A 124 -9.86 -8.53 -1.04
CA HIS A 124 -10.97 -9.32 -0.49
C HIS A 124 -12.18 -8.46 -0.08
N GLN A 125 -11.96 -7.40 0.71
CA GLN A 125 -13.04 -6.59 1.31
C GLN A 125 -12.71 -5.09 1.33
N GLY A 126 -11.71 -4.63 0.57
CA GLY A 126 -11.34 -3.23 0.47
C GLY A 126 -10.73 -2.62 1.74
N LEU A 127 -10.33 -3.45 2.72
CA LEU A 127 -9.76 -2.95 3.98
C LEU A 127 -8.34 -2.42 3.82
N CYS A 128 -8.02 -1.35 4.54
CA CYS A 128 -6.71 -0.75 4.48
C CYS A 128 -5.62 -1.70 5.02
N LEU A 129 -4.61 -1.96 4.21
CA LEU A 129 -3.44 -2.78 4.54
C LEU A 129 -2.41 -2.04 5.38
N LEU A 130 -2.58 -0.73 5.61
CA LEU A 130 -1.69 0.09 6.45
C LEU A 130 -1.63 -0.40 7.91
N ALA A 131 -2.73 -0.97 8.42
CA ALA A 131 -2.78 -1.61 9.74
C ALA A 131 -2.41 -3.11 9.69
N GLY A 132 -2.00 -3.60 8.52
CA GLY A 132 -1.56 -4.97 8.31
C GLY A 132 -0.21 -5.25 8.94
N GLU A 133 0.13 -6.53 9.01
CA GLU A 133 1.43 -6.95 9.49
C GLU A 133 2.38 -7.16 8.32
N LEU A 134 3.55 -6.55 8.38
CA LEU A 134 4.65 -6.79 7.46
C LEU A 134 5.48 -7.99 7.94
N LYS A 135 5.86 -8.88 7.03
CA LYS A 135 6.67 -10.06 7.32
C LYS A 135 7.70 -10.31 6.23
N ASP A 136 8.87 -10.78 6.65
CA ASP A 136 9.82 -11.44 5.76
C ASP A 136 9.66 -12.94 6.00
N VAL A 137 9.07 -13.63 5.03
CA VAL A 137 8.85 -15.08 5.12
C VAL A 137 10.02 -15.75 4.43
N GLU A 138 10.81 -16.52 5.17
CA GLU A 138 11.74 -17.48 4.58
C GLU A 138 10.92 -18.50 3.80
N ASP A 139 11.30 -18.77 2.55
CA ASP A 139 10.58 -19.71 1.69
C ASP A 139 10.59 -21.13 2.31
N LEU A 140 9.50 -21.46 3.02
CA LEU A 140 9.34 -22.75 3.70
C LEU A 140 9.30 -23.92 2.71
N ALA A 141 9.02 -23.68 1.43
CA ALA A 141 8.99 -24.73 0.43
C ALA A 141 10.39 -25.30 0.13
N GLN A 142 11.46 -24.56 0.44
CA GLN A 142 12.83 -25.02 0.23
C GLN A 142 13.38 -25.89 1.37
N LEU A 143 12.68 -25.98 2.52
CA LEU A 143 13.09 -26.84 3.64
C LEU A 143 12.95 -28.35 3.35
N GLY A 144 12.34 -28.75 2.23
CA GLY A 144 12.24 -30.15 1.79
C GLY A 144 13.37 -30.64 0.87
N SER A 145 14.23 -29.75 0.37
CA SER A 145 15.35 -30.12 -0.51
C SER A 145 16.62 -30.30 0.32
N HIS A 146 16.66 -31.40 1.06
CA HIS A 146 17.75 -31.79 1.94
C HIS A 146 19.12 -31.78 1.24
N GLY A 147 20.04 -30.92 1.71
CA GLY A 147 21.47 -31.25 1.71
C GLY A 147 22.45 -30.29 1.05
N CYS A 148 22.03 -29.12 0.53
CA CYS A 148 22.97 -28.18 -0.08
C CYS A 148 23.24 -26.98 0.82
N SER A 149 24.52 -26.60 0.89
CA SER A 149 25.20 -25.56 1.67
C SER A 149 24.38 -24.32 2.04
N ALA A 150 24.81 -23.59 3.09
CA ALA A 150 24.30 -22.33 3.66
C ALA A 150 24.15 -21.14 2.67
N GLN A 151 23.55 -21.40 1.51
CA GLN A 151 23.19 -20.44 0.50
C GLN A 151 21.94 -19.74 1.01
N MET A 152 22.11 -18.45 1.28
CA MET A 152 21.12 -17.57 1.89
C MET A 152 19.78 -17.70 1.14
N VAL A 153 18.79 -18.34 1.78
CA VAL A 153 17.45 -18.52 1.24
C VAL A 153 16.82 -17.13 1.07
N PRO A 154 16.36 -16.76 -0.13
CA PRO A 154 15.76 -15.45 -0.33
C PRO A 154 14.47 -15.33 0.48
N THR A 155 14.36 -14.28 1.28
CA THR A 155 13.13 -13.99 2.03
C THR A 155 12.13 -13.27 1.13
N VAL A 156 10.88 -13.71 1.19
CA VAL A 156 9.77 -13.14 0.42
C VAL A 156 9.11 -12.03 1.25
N PRO A 157 9.08 -10.78 0.74
CA PRO A 157 8.43 -9.68 1.41
C PRO A 157 6.91 -9.85 1.33
N MET A 158 6.23 -9.97 2.47
CA MET A 158 4.78 -10.21 2.51
C MET A 158 4.05 -9.23 3.42
N VAL A 159 2.81 -8.89 3.07
CA VAL A 159 1.88 -8.16 3.93
C VAL A 159 0.67 -9.02 4.28
N ARG A 160 0.29 -9.04 5.56
CA ARG A 160 -0.89 -9.73 6.06
C ARG A 160 -2.03 -8.75 6.33
N CYS A 161 -3.18 -8.99 5.71
CA CYS A 161 -4.41 -8.24 5.97
C CYS A 161 -4.83 -8.38 7.44
N PRO A 162 -5.13 -7.26 8.15
CA PRO A 162 -5.39 -7.29 9.58
C PRO A 162 -6.71 -7.97 9.99
N ARG A 163 -7.68 -8.11 9.07
CA ARG A 163 -8.99 -8.71 9.38
C ARG A 163 -9.06 -10.22 9.13
N HIS A 164 -8.56 -10.66 7.97
CA HIS A 164 -8.75 -12.05 7.52
C HIS A 164 -7.45 -12.85 7.49
N ASN A 165 -6.34 -12.27 7.96
CA ASN A 165 -5.02 -12.89 7.95
C ASN A 165 -4.52 -13.34 6.56
N LYS A 166 -5.14 -12.87 5.48
CA LYS A 166 -4.70 -13.15 4.12
C LYS A 166 -3.37 -12.47 3.84
N THR A 167 -2.40 -13.22 3.32
CA THR A 167 -1.04 -12.75 3.04
C THR A 167 -0.85 -12.53 1.55
N PHE A 168 -0.22 -11.42 1.19
CA PHE A 168 0.11 -11.04 -0.18
C PHE A 168 1.61 -10.84 -0.31
N ASP A 169 2.20 -11.40 -1.35
CA ASP A 169 3.57 -11.09 -1.77
C ASP A 169 3.62 -9.66 -2.30
N LEU A 170 4.53 -8.84 -1.77
CA LEU A 170 4.66 -7.43 -2.14
C LEU A 170 5.28 -7.21 -3.52
N ARG A 171 5.98 -8.22 -4.06
CA ARG A 171 6.60 -8.18 -5.39
C ARG A 171 5.61 -8.57 -6.48
N THR A 172 4.86 -9.64 -6.27
CA THR A 172 3.98 -10.22 -7.29
C THR A 172 2.51 -9.84 -7.10
N GLY A 173 2.12 -9.52 -5.86
CA GLY A 173 0.74 -9.30 -5.45
C GLY A 173 -0.03 -10.60 -5.18
N GLU A 174 0.58 -11.76 -5.38
CA GLU A 174 -0.11 -13.04 -5.25
C GLU A 174 -0.42 -13.36 -3.80
N SER A 175 -1.54 -14.05 -3.57
CA SER A 175 -1.97 -14.46 -2.24
C SER A 175 -1.88 -15.98 -2.08
N LEU A 176 -1.49 -16.44 -0.89
CA LEU A 176 -1.45 -17.88 -0.60
C LEU A 176 -2.89 -18.43 -0.52
N GLY A 177 -3.21 -19.35 -1.42
CA GLY A 177 -4.43 -20.17 -1.36
C GLY A 177 -5.70 -19.56 -1.97
N ASN A 178 -5.68 -18.31 -2.44
CA ASN A 178 -6.86 -17.66 -3.03
C ASN A 178 -6.48 -16.93 -4.32
N GLY A 179 -7.32 -17.03 -5.37
CA GLY A 179 -7.06 -16.39 -6.67
C GLY A 179 -7.14 -14.86 -6.69
N GLU A 180 -7.34 -14.20 -5.55
CA GLU A 180 -7.30 -12.73 -5.48
C GLU A 180 -5.85 -12.25 -5.47
N ARG A 181 -5.58 -11.17 -6.20
CA ARG A 181 -4.26 -10.58 -6.34
C ARG A 181 -4.28 -9.13 -5.85
N LEU A 182 -3.35 -8.79 -4.97
CA LEU A 182 -3.10 -7.40 -4.57
C LEU A 182 -2.44 -6.69 -5.74
N ARG A 183 -2.92 -5.49 -6.08
CA ARG A 183 -2.33 -4.72 -7.17
C ARG A 183 -0.98 -4.16 -6.74
N VAL A 184 0.04 -4.42 -7.54
CA VAL A 184 1.41 -3.92 -7.38
C VAL A 184 1.68 -2.90 -8.48
N TYR A 185 2.28 -1.78 -8.12
CA TYR A 185 2.63 -0.70 -9.04
C TYR A 185 4.15 -0.65 -9.21
N PRO A 186 4.67 -0.64 -10.44
CA PRO A 186 6.07 -0.34 -10.68
C PRO A 186 6.40 1.06 -10.14
N CYS A 187 7.54 1.19 -9.47
CA CYS A 187 8.04 2.47 -8.99
C CYS A 187 9.50 2.66 -9.38
N LYS A 188 9.91 3.92 -9.55
CA LYS A 188 11.31 4.29 -9.77
C LYS A 188 11.64 5.55 -8.99
N PHE A 189 12.91 5.71 -8.65
CA PHE A 189 13.43 6.95 -8.08
C PHE A 189 14.16 7.72 -9.18
N ASP A 190 13.67 8.90 -9.50
CA ASP A 190 14.25 9.75 -10.54
C ASP A 190 14.15 11.22 -10.11
N GLN A 191 15.09 12.06 -10.56
CA GLN A 191 15.09 13.51 -10.28
C GLN A 191 14.83 13.89 -8.79
N GLY A 192 15.32 13.06 -7.85
CA GLY A 192 15.18 13.30 -6.41
C GLY A 192 13.80 13.01 -5.82
N ARG A 193 12.93 12.23 -6.49
CA ARG A 193 11.64 11.78 -5.95
C ARG A 193 11.21 10.42 -6.48
N TYR A 194 10.27 9.76 -5.79
CA TYR A 194 9.66 8.54 -6.30
C TYR A 194 8.53 8.83 -7.29
N TYR A 195 8.49 8.02 -8.35
CA TYR A 195 7.41 7.98 -9.33
C TYR A 195 6.74 6.61 -9.31
N VAL A 196 5.43 6.59 -9.46
CA VAL A 196 4.61 5.37 -9.52
C VAL A 196 3.97 5.25 -10.89
N LYS A 197 4.13 4.10 -11.56
CA LYS A 197 3.51 3.81 -12.85
C LYS A 197 2.06 3.37 -12.64
N VAL A 198 1.11 4.14 -13.16
CA VAL A 198 -0.33 3.87 -13.07
C VAL A 198 -0.99 3.93 -14.45
N PRO A 199 -2.10 3.22 -14.69
CA PRO A 199 -2.78 3.28 -15.98
C PRO A 199 -3.50 4.62 -16.19
N VAL A 200 -3.46 5.14 -17.41
CA VAL A 200 -4.04 6.43 -17.82
C VAL A 200 -5.58 6.37 -17.88
N THR A 201 -6.18 5.19 -18.01
CA THR A 201 -7.65 5.07 -17.97
C THR A 201 -8.24 5.45 -16.62
N GLU A 202 -7.43 5.40 -15.56
CA GLU A 202 -7.90 5.64 -14.19
C GLU A 202 -7.69 7.10 -13.74
N THR A 203 -7.15 7.97 -14.59
CA THR A 203 -6.91 9.39 -14.28
C THR A 203 -8.09 10.32 -14.52
N ASN A 204 -9.31 9.78 -14.70
CA ASN A 204 -10.60 10.46 -14.58
C ASN A 204 -10.60 11.91 -15.13
N GLY A 205 -10.49 12.07 -16.45
CA GLY A 205 -10.76 13.33 -17.17
C GLY A 205 -9.81 14.51 -16.92
N MET A 206 -9.07 14.55 -15.81
CA MET A 206 -8.12 15.64 -15.53
C MET A 206 -6.92 15.63 -16.48
N LEU A 207 -6.54 14.46 -17.00
CA LEU A 207 -5.40 14.31 -17.89
C LEU A 207 -5.73 14.46 -19.38
N GLN A 208 -7.00 14.28 -19.77
CA GLN A 208 -7.41 14.49 -21.16
C GLN A 208 -7.16 15.94 -21.61
N VAL A 209 -7.38 16.90 -20.71
CA VAL A 209 -7.18 18.34 -20.99
C VAL A 209 -5.70 18.67 -21.24
N ALA A 210 -4.77 18.00 -20.57
CA ALA A 210 -3.35 18.29 -20.72
C ALA A 210 -2.74 17.69 -22.01
N ILE A 211 -3.21 16.52 -22.45
CA ILE A 211 -2.66 15.81 -23.61
C ILE A 211 -3.16 16.41 -24.93
N GLU A 212 -4.42 16.82 -25.01
CA GLU A 212 -4.97 17.46 -26.23
C GLU A 212 -4.38 18.85 -26.50
N SER A 213 -3.69 19.47 -25.53
CA SER A 213 -3.07 20.80 -25.73
C SER A 213 -1.71 20.78 -26.44
N CYS A 214 -1.09 19.60 -26.64
CA CYS A 214 0.23 19.47 -27.27
C CYS A 214 0.20 18.99 -28.73
N THR A 215 -0.95 18.67 -29.28
CA THR A 215 -1.09 18.49 -30.73
C THR A 215 -1.05 19.87 -31.36
N VAL A 216 0.15 20.33 -31.71
CA VAL A 216 0.33 21.45 -32.63
C VAL A 216 -0.48 21.13 -33.89
N PRO A 217 -1.51 21.92 -34.24
CA PRO A 217 -2.15 21.77 -35.53
C PRO A 217 -1.07 21.97 -36.59
N ASP A 218 -0.91 20.98 -37.46
CA ASP A 218 -0.05 21.01 -38.64
C ASP A 218 -0.74 21.94 -39.65
N GLU A 219 -0.70 23.24 -39.35
CA GLU A 219 -1.30 24.31 -40.16
C GLU A 219 -0.19 25.16 -40.76
N ASP A 220 0.13 24.84 -42.01
CA ASP A 220 0.68 25.77 -42.99
C ASP A 220 -0.27 26.98 -43.10
N VAL A 221 0.02 28.08 -42.39
CA VAL A 221 -0.73 29.34 -42.56
C VAL A 221 0.20 30.51 -42.85
N ASP A 222 -0.05 31.00 -44.06
CA ASP A 222 0.42 32.19 -44.75
C ASP A 222 0.26 33.48 -43.93
N MET A 223 1.20 34.40 -44.14
CA MET A 223 1.25 35.71 -43.50
C MET A 223 0.11 36.60 -43.97
N THR A 224 -0.71 37.15 -43.07
CA THR A 224 -1.32 38.48 -43.26
C THR A 224 -1.93 39.07 -41.98
N GLU A 225 -1.27 40.15 -41.52
CA GLU A 225 -1.73 41.40 -40.89
C GLU A 225 -2.79 41.45 -39.75
N GLU A 226 -2.36 42.17 -38.70
CA GLU A 226 -3.07 42.83 -37.58
C GLU A 226 -4.23 43.76 -38.02
N PRO A 227 -5.25 44.08 -37.17
CA PRO A 227 -5.02 44.81 -35.91
C PRO A 227 -5.98 44.62 -34.69
N ASP A 228 -5.42 44.98 -33.53
CA ASP A 228 -5.94 45.60 -32.30
C ASP A 228 -7.47 45.77 -32.06
N THR A 229 -7.99 45.30 -30.90
CA THR A 229 -8.78 46.13 -29.96
C THR A 229 -9.25 45.42 -28.66
N LYS A 230 -8.93 46.07 -27.52
CA LYS A 230 -9.73 46.36 -26.31
C LYS A 230 -10.41 45.25 -25.47
N ARG A 231 -9.97 45.22 -24.20
CA ARG A 231 -10.59 44.61 -22.99
C ARG A 231 -12.06 45.01 -22.76
N PRO A 232 -12.80 44.16 -22.01
CA PRO A 232 -13.28 44.62 -20.71
C PRO A 232 -13.03 43.64 -19.55
N ARG A 233 -12.92 44.23 -18.35
CA ARG A 233 -12.91 43.59 -17.03
C ARG A 233 -14.31 43.05 -16.70
N PHE A 234 -14.42 41.86 -16.10
CA PHE A 234 -15.63 41.44 -15.40
C PHE A 234 -15.35 40.71 -14.09
N CYS A 235 -16.35 40.78 -13.22
CA CYS A 235 -16.30 40.83 -11.77
C CYS A 235 -16.11 39.49 -11.06
N LEU A 236 -15.51 39.61 -9.87
CA LEU A 236 -15.49 38.63 -8.79
C LEU A 236 -16.92 38.33 -8.29
N LEU A 237 -17.25 37.06 -8.08
CA LEU A 237 -18.31 36.64 -7.17
C LEU A 237 -17.78 35.56 -6.23
N PRO A 238 -18.01 35.67 -4.90
CA PRO A 238 -17.69 34.62 -3.93
C PRO A 238 -18.80 33.57 -3.86
N THR A 239 -18.43 32.30 -3.87
CA THR A 239 -19.33 31.18 -3.57
C THR A 239 -19.38 30.92 -2.05
N PRO A 240 -20.56 30.66 -1.47
CA PRO A 240 -20.71 30.42 -0.04
C PRO A 240 -20.31 29.00 0.37
N VAL A 241 -19.73 28.93 1.58
CA VAL A 241 -19.39 27.72 2.33
C VAL A 241 -20.69 27.06 2.84
N ALA A 242 -20.94 25.82 2.44
CA ALA A 242 -21.98 24.97 3.02
C ALA A 242 -21.34 23.92 3.93
N ASN A 243 -21.41 24.18 5.24
CA ASN A 243 -21.19 23.19 6.29
C ASN A 243 -22.39 22.22 6.33
N ALA A 244 -22.17 20.93 6.06
CA ALA A 244 -23.14 19.89 6.34
C ALA A 244 -22.66 19.01 7.49
N MET A 245 -23.15 19.33 8.69
CA MET A 245 -23.15 18.43 9.83
C MET A 245 -24.00 17.19 9.51
N ARG A 246 -23.47 15.98 9.74
CA ARG A 246 -24.29 14.76 9.86
C ARG A 246 -23.89 13.93 11.08
N THR A 247 -24.62 14.21 12.15
CA THR A 247 -25.22 13.32 13.15
C THR A 247 -24.72 11.88 13.29
N ASN A 248 -24.29 11.58 14.52
CA ASN A 248 -24.16 10.25 15.12
C ASN A 248 -25.45 9.42 14.98
N ARG A 249 -25.35 8.22 14.40
CA ARG A 249 -26.41 7.22 14.46
C ARG A 249 -26.15 6.29 15.65
N MET A 250 -27.02 6.40 16.65
CA MET A 250 -27.02 5.57 17.84
C MET A 250 -27.40 4.10 17.56
N LEU A 251 -26.72 3.25 18.33
CA LEU A 251 -27.05 1.92 18.82
C LEU A 251 -28.51 1.47 18.65
N GLY A 252 -28.70 0.37 17.93
CA GLY A 252 -29.86 -0.52 18.08
C GLY A 252 -29.44 -1.77 18.84
N GLN A 253 -29.76 -1.82 20.13
CA GLN A 253 -29.80 -3.04 20.93
C GLN A 253 -31.10 -3.77 20.59
N ASN A 254 -31.03 -5.07 20.32
CA ASN A 254 -32.18 -5.97 20.38
C ASN A 254 -31.72 -7.30 21.00
N ALA A 255 -31.81 -7.39 22.33
CA ALA A 255 -32.78 -8.24 23.05
C ALA A 255 -33.85 -8.92 22.16
N THR A 256 -34.40 -10.12 22.35
CA THR A 256 -34.22 -11.29 23.22
C THR A 256 -35.20 -12.35 22.68
N LEU A 257 -35.01 -13.62 23.08
CA LEU A 257 -36.04 -14.65 23.31
C LEU A 257 -36.74 -15.30 22.10
N GLY A 258 -36.71 -16.63 22.15
CA GLY A 258 -37.39 -17.60 21.29
C GLY A 258 -36.76 -18.95 21.54
#